data_AF-A0A9W7EQB6-F1
#
_entry.id   AF-A0A9W7EQB6-F1
#
_cell.length_a   1.000
_cell.length_b   1.000
_cell.length_c   1.000
_cell.angle_alpha   90.00
_cell.angle_beta   90.00
_cell.angle_gamma   90.00
#
_symmetry.space_group_name_H-M   'P 1'
#
loop_
_entity.id
_entity.type
_entity.pdbx_description
1 polymer ?
#
loop_
_entity_poly.entity_id
_entity_poly.type
_entity_poly.pdbx_seq_one_letter_code
_entity_poly.pdbx_strand_id
1 'polypeptide(L)'
;MMKFLLLLSLLVSSASSFRLSPRPSLSTKLHEGFGLNIPNVNDAEEITPDLLLGEANYKQWVGSIEDNSFLNRQYDVLGRVRELDLLGVTVESGLLSNLEKQGVDLETLESLLPTLQSLKVLEIAGKNQQLLLNLLAPPLIEGAPLLLPVLSGAVGVGPLAFFGFSGGLLGVEYLLSSTHATIPFVGLSAAFYLGLLLVPLAGVSAAGGAALASVKK
;
A
#
# COMPACT_ATOMS: atom_id res chain seq x y z
N MET A 1 26.72 65.87 38.85
CA MET A 1 25.35 65.46 38.47
C MET A 1 25.14 65.28 36.95
N MET A 2 25.76 66.08 36.08
CA MET A 2 25.51 66.02 34.61
C MET A 2 25.96 64.73 33.90
N LYS A 3 27.00 64.03 34.41
CA LYS A 3 27.50 62.77 33.83
C LYS A 3 26.58 61.56 34.07
N PHE A 4 25.78 61.57 35.14
CA PHE A 4 24.85 60.48 35.44
C PHE A 4 23.59 60.54 34.55
N LEU A 5 23.21 61.75 34.14
CA LEU A 5 22.04 62.01 33.29
C LEU A 5 22.28 61.62 31.82
N LEU A 6 23.53 61.75 31.34
CA LEU A 6 23.96 61.32 30.01
C LEU A 6 24.07 59.79 29.86
N LEU A 7 24.40 59.08 30.95
CA LEU A 7 24.52 57.62 30.93
C LEU A 7 23.14 56.95 30.95
N LEU A 8 22.16 57.58 31.59
CA LEU A 8 20.77 57.13 31.62
C LEU A 8 20.07 57.28 30.26
N SER A 9 20.36 58.34 29.49
CA SER A 9 19.76 58.53 28.16
C SER A 9 20.31 57.55 27.11
N LEU A 10 21.56 57.10 27.24
CA LEU A 10 22.16 56.11 26.33
C LEU A 10 21.55 54.70 26.52
N LEU A 11 21.22 54.33 27.76
CA LEU A 11 20.59 53.05 28.10
C LEU A 11 19.12 52.97 27.64
N VAL A 12 18.40 54.08 27.62
CA VAL A 12 17.00 54.12 27.14
C VAL A 12 16.93 54.07 25.61
N SER A 13 17.93 54.62 24.90
CA SER A 13 17.98 54.57 23.43
C SER A 13 18.28 53.17 22.89
N SER A 14 19.02 52.34 23.63
CA SER A 14 19.39 50.97 23.21
C SER A 14 18.28 49.93 23.45
N ALA A 15 17.27 50.24 24.27
CA ALA A 15 16.12 49.37 24.51
C ALA A 15 15.04 49.45 23.41
N SER A 16 15.08 50.47 22.53
CA SER A 16 14.02 50.74 21.55
C SER A 16 14.21 50.04 20.20
N SER A 17 15.37 49.39 19.97
CA SER A 17 15.71 48.78 18.68
C SER A 17 15.31 47.29 18.56
N PHE A 18 14.83 46.67 19.63
CA PHE A 18 14.30 45.30 19.60
C PHE A 18 12.77 45.32 19.54
N ARG A 19 12.22 45.81 18.41
CA ARG A 19 10.85 45.43 18.04
C ARG A 19 10.93 44.10 17.32
N LEU A 20 10.63 43.01 18.02
CA LEU A 20 10.26 41.75 17.39
C LEU A 20 9.02 42.04 16.54
N SER A 21 9.18 42.06 15.21
CA SER A 21 8.03 42.01 14.32
C SER A 21 7.22 40.76 14.68
N PRO A 22 5.92 40.87 14.99
CA PRO A 22 5.07 39.71 15.14
C PRO A 22 5.12 38.96 13.82
N ARG A 23 5.77 37.80 13.81
CA ARG A 23 5.68 36.89 12.68
C ARG A 23 4.21 36.46 12.64
N PRO A 24 3.43 36.73 11.58
CA PRO A 24 2.10 36.19 11.51
C PRO A 24 2.24 34.67 11.58
N SER A 25 1.79 34.05 12.67
CA SER A 25 1.60 32.61 12.71
C SER A 25 0.41 32.34 11.81
N LEU A 26 0.67 32.18 10.51
CA LEU A 26 -0.29 31.61 9.59
C LEU A 26 -0.61 30.21 10.14
N SER A 27 -1.79 30.10 10.76
CA SER A 27 -2.38 28.81 11.12
C SER A 27 -2.84 28.13 9.82
N THR A 28 -1.89 27.73 8.99
CA THR A 28 -2.13 26.91 7.81
C THR A 28 -2.44 25.50 8.28
N LYS A 29 -3.66 25.03 8.01
CA LYS A 29 -3.99 23.61 8.14
C LYS A 29 -3.21 22.85 7.08
N LEU A 30 -2.19 22.12 7.52
CA LEU A 30 -1.49 21.16 6.66
C LEU A 30 -2.45 20.01 6.37
N HIS A 31 -2.67 19.73 5.09
CA HIS A 31 -3.43 18.56 4.65
C HIS A 31 -2.41 17.53 4.20
N GLU A 32 -2.24 16.47 4.98
CA GLU A 32 -1.29 15.39 4.67
C GLU A 32 -2.03 14.27 3.91
N GLY A 33 -1.67 14.07 2.64
CA GLY A 33 -2.11 12.91 1.87
C GLY A 33 -1.14 11.76 2.09
N PHE A 34 -1.50 10.77 2.90
CA PHE A 34 -0.72 9.54 3.14
C PHE A 34 -0.65 8.60 1.90
N GLY A 35 -0.59 9.14 0.69
CA GLY A 35 -0.64 8.38 -0.57
C GLY A 35 -2.02 7.80 -0.90
N LEU A 36 -3.03 8.03 -0.05
CA LEU A 36 -4.42 7.66 -0.29
C LEU A 36 -5.11 8.81 -1.04
N ASN A 37 -5.34 8.66 -2.34
CA ASN A 37 -6.05 9.69 -3.10
C ASN A 37 -7.57 9.56 -2.87
N ILE A 38 -8.06 10.29 -1.84
CA ILE A 38 -9.48 10.43 -1.56
C ILE A 38 -9.95 11.74 -2.21
N PRO A 39 -10.84 11.69 -3.22
CA PRO A 39 -11.27 12.87 -3.97
C PRO A 39 -11.78 13.98 -3.04
N ASN A 40 -11.33 15.22 -3.26
CA ASN A 40 -11.74 16.43 -2.53
C ASN A 40 -11.33 16.52 -1.05
N VAL A 41 -10.53 15.58 -0.53
CA VAL A 41 -10.06 15.58 0.86
C VAL A 41 -8.53 15.68 0.94
N ASN A 42 -7.82 15.08 -0.03
CA ASN A 42 -6.36 14.89 0.02
C ASN A 42 -5.59 15.59 -1.10
N ASP A 43 -6.22 16.46 -1.89
CA ASP A 43 -5.56 17.28 -2.92
C ASP A 43 -4.84 18.46 -2.27
N ALA A 44 -3.81 18.15 -1.49
CA ALA A 44 -3.03 19.11 -0.72
C ALA A 44 -2.34 20.15 -1.61
N GLU A 45 -1.99 19.78 -2.85
CA GLU A 45 -1.28 20.63 -3.80
C GLU A 45 -2.14 21.77 -4.36
N GLU A 46 -3.47 21.61 -4.43
CA GLU A 46 -4.38 22.64 -4.97
C GLU A 46 -4.76 23.70 -3.91
N ILE A 47 -4.67 23.35 -2.62
CA ILE A 47 -5.15 24.17 -1.49
C ILE A 47 -3.99 24.80 -0.69
N THR A 48 -2.78 24.24 -0.82
CA THR A 48 -1.61 24.67 -0.03
C THR A 48 -0.79 25.75 -0.77
N PRO A 49 -0.42 26.86 -0.11
CA PRO A 49 0.44 27.88 -0.72
C PRO A 49 1.81 27.30 -1.15
N ASP A 50 2.32 27.71 -2.32
CA ASP A 50 3.59 27.22 -2.93
C ASP A 50 4.79 27.20 -1.98
N LEU A 51 4.84 28.13 -1.02
CA LEU A 51 5.90 28.22 -0.01
C LEU A 51 5.96 26.98 0.91
N LEU A 52 4.83 26.30 1.12
CA LEU A 52 4.69 25.12 1.97
C LEU A 52 4.74 23.81 1.18
N LEU A 53 4.76 23.88 -0.15
CA LEU A 53 4.95 22.74 -1.05
C LEU A 53 6.42 22.31 -1.15
N GLY A 54 7.25 22.63 -0.16
CA GLY A 54 8.68 22.31 -0.17
C GLY A 54 8.96 20.82 -0.39
N GLU A 55 8.15 19.93 0.18
CA GLU A 55 8.27 18.48 -0.04
C GLU A 55 7.86 18.07 -1.47
N ALA A 56 6.74 18.57 -1.99
CA ALA A 56 6.28 18.27 -3.34
C ALA A 56 7.27 18.79 -4.40
N ASN A 57 7.71 20.04 -4.25
CA ASN A 57 8.74 20.67 -5.09
C ASN A 57 10.08 19.93 -5.00
N TYR A 58 10.46 19.46 -3.80
CA TYR A 58 11.67 18.66 -3.62
C TYR A 58 11.54 17.29 -4.29
N LYS A 59 10.39 16.60 -4.18
CA LYS A 59 10.13 15.33 -4.88
C LYS A 59 10.20 15.49 -6.40
N GLN A 60 9.61 16.55 -6.95
CA GLN A 60 9.69 16.87 -8.38
C GLN A 60 11.13 17.15 -8.82
N TRP A 61 11.88 17.94 -8.04
CA TRP A 61 13.28 18.24 -8.33
C TRP A 61 14.17 16.99 -8.25
N VAL A 62 14.05 16.19 -7.19
CA VAL A 62 14.81 14.93 -7.06
C VAL A 62 14.47 13.98 -8.22
N GLY A 63 13.19 13.88 -8.60
CA GLY A 63 12.75 13.09 -9.75
C GLY A 63 13.32 13.56 -11.09
N SER A 64 13.78 14.80 -11.21
CA SER A 64 14.48 15.32 -12.40
C SER A 64 15.99 15.09 -12.43
N ILE A 65 16.59 14.77 -11.28
CA ILE A 65 18.04 14.53 -11.14
C ILE A 65 18.31 13.03 -11.16
N GLU A 66 17.46 12.25 -10.49
CA GLU A 66 17.61 10.81 -10.38
C GLU A 66 16.24 10.14 -10.51
N ASP A 67 16.01 9.55 -11.68
CA ASP A 67 14.79 8.82 -12.01
C ASP A 67 14.46 7.71 -10.99
N ASN A 68 15.47 7.23 -10.24
CA ASN A 68 15.36 6.12 -9.29
C ASN A 68 15.74 6.48 -7.83
N SER A 69 15.53 7.74 -7.43
CA SER A 69 15.76 8.17 -6.04
C SER A 69 14.89 7.40 -5.04
N PHE A 70 15.29 7.27 -3.77
CA PHE A 70 14.44 6.63 -2.73
C PHE A 70 13.06 7.29 -2.58
N LEU A 71 12.90 8.53 -3.01
CA LEU A 71 11.66 9.31 -2.92
C LEU A 71 10.76 9.15 -4.16
N ASN A 72 11.31 8.68 -5.28
CA ASN A 72 10.59 8.48 -6.55
C ASN A 72 10.78 7.07 -7.14
N ARG A 73 11.27 6.12 -6.34
CA ARG A 73 11.64 4.78 -6.81
C ARG A 73 10.38 4.05 -7.27
N GLN A 74 10.29 3.78 -8.57
CA GLN A 74 9.28 2.89 -9.13
C GLN A 74 9.91 1.50 -9.22
N TYR A 75 9.25 0.51 -8.63
CA TYR A 75 9.69 -0.88 -8.76
C TYR A 75 9.61 -1.29 -10.23
N ASP A 76 10.74 -1.68 -10.83
CA ASP A 76 10.79 -2.13 -12.22
C ASP A 76 10.17 -3.53 -12.36
N VAL A 77 8.84 -3.55 -12.45
CA VAL A 77 8.05 -4.76 -12.64
C VAL A 77 8.52 -5.53 -13.87
N LEU A 78 8.73 -4.84 -15.01
CA LEU A 78 9.00 -5.50 -16.28
C LEU A 78 10.41 -6.10 -16.32
N GLY A 79 11.40 -5.38 -15.81
CA GLY A 79 12.76 -5.90 -15.64
C GLY A 79 12.78 -7.12 -14.74
N ARG A 80 12.15 -7.05 -13.57
CA ARG A 80 12.14 -8.16 -12.60
C ARG A 80 11.34 -9.38 -13.07
N VAL A 81 10.20 -9.18 -13.72
CA VAL A 81 9.42 -10.27 -14.33
C VAL A 81 10.26 -11.03 -15.37
N ARG A 82 11.05 -10.30 -16.17
CA ARG A 82 11.96 -10.87 -17.18
C ARG A 82 13.15 -11.59 -16.54
N GLU A 83 13.79 -10.96 -15.56
CA GLU A 83 14.95 -11.53 -14.86
C GLU A 83 14.61 -12.81 -14.11
N LEU A 84 13.43 -12.87 -13.50
CA LEU A 84 12.94 -14.04 -12.77
C LEU A 84 12.23 -15.05 -13.68
N ASP A 85 12.19 -14.78 -14.99
CA ASP A 85 11.50 -15.59 -16.01
C ASP A 85 10.10 -16.06 -15.56
N LEU A 86 9.30 -15.15 -14.99
CA LEU A 86 8.02 -15.54 -14.36
C LEU A 86 7.04 -16.15 -15.36
N LEU A 87 7.13 -15.76 -16.63
CA LEU A 87 6.32 -16.34 -17.69
C LEU A 87 6.72 -17.79 -17.95
N GLY A 88 8.03 -18.07 -18.04
CA GLY A 88 8.56 -19.43 -18.13
C GLY A 88 8.13 -20.28 -16.93
N VAL A 89 8.33 -19.78 -15.71
CA VAL A 89 7.93 -20.48 -14.48
C VAL A 89 6.42 -20.73 -14.43
N THR A 90 5.59 -19.81 -14.92
CA THR A 90 4.13 -20.00 -14.99
C THR A 90 3.76 -21.14 -15.94
N VAL A 91 4.41 -21.22 -17.10
CA VAL A 91 4.21 -22.30 -18.07
C VAL A 91 4.69 -23.63 -17.51
N GLU A 92 5.91 -23.68 -16.97
CA GLU A 92 6.52 -24.88 -16.39
C GLU A 92 5.76 -25.41 -15.18
N SER A 93 5.21 -24.51 -14.35
CA SER A 93 4.37 -24.89 -13.22
C SER A 93 3.08 -25.58 -13.65
N GLY A 94 2.69 -25.51 -14.93
CA GLY A 94 1.44 -26.06 -15.44
C GLY A 94 0.20 -25.33 -14.93
N LEU A 95 0.35 -24.12 -14.38
CA LEU A 95 -0.75 -23.36 -13.79
C LEU A 95 -1.90 -23.15 -14.78
N LEU A 96 -1.58 -22.75 -16.01
CA LEU A 96 -2.56 -22.53 -17.07
C LEU A 96 -3.32 -23.81 -17.43
N SER A 97 -2.59 -24.93 -17.58
CA SER A 97 -3.22 -26.24 -17.86
C SER A 97 -4.14 -26.68 -16.72
N ASN A 98 -3.77 -26.40 -15.47
CA ASN A 98 -4.60 -26.74 -14.32
C ASN A 98 -5.81 -25.82 -14.18
N LEU A 99 -5.70 -24.53 -14.52
CA LEU A 99 -6.83 -23.61 -14.58
C LEU A 99 -7.83 -24.01 -15.66
N GLU A 100 -7.36 -24.37 -16.85
CA GLU A 100 -8.19 -24.89 -17.94
C GLU A 100 -8.93 -26.17 -17.54
N LYS A 101 -8.26 -27.11 -16.84
CA LYS A 101 -8.90 -28.32 -16.29
C LYS A 101 -10.01 -28.01 -15.28
N GLN A 102 -9.94 -26.88 -14.59
CA GLN A 102 -10.98 -26.41 -13.68
C GLN A 102 -12.05 -25.56 -14.39
N GLY A 103 -11.98 -25.43 -15.72
CA GLY A 103 -12.94 -24.72 -16.55
C GLY A 103 -12.71 -23.21 -16.65
N VAL A 104 -11.60 -22.69 -16.11
CA VAL A 104 -11.30 -21.25 -16.19
C VAL A 104 -10.73 -20.95 -17.57
N ASP A 105 -11.62 -20.59 -18.50
CA ASP A 105 -11.27 -20.10 -19.83
C ASP A 105 -11.40 -18.57 -19.91
N LEU A 106 -11.05 -18.02 -21.09
CA LEU A 106 -11.17 -16.60 -21.36
C LEU A 106 -12.62 -16.11 -21.28
N GLU A 107 -13.59 -16.90 -21.75
CA GLU A 107 -15.01 -16.54 -21.73
C GLU A 107 -15.52 -16.39 -20.28
N THR A 108 -15.08 -17.28 -19.40
CA THR A 108 -15.39 -17.23 -17.97
C THR A 108 -14.73 -16.01 -17.31
N LEU A 109 -13.47 -15.71 -17.64
CA LEU A 109 -12.80 -14.50 -17.15
C LEU A 109 -13.52 -13.23 -17.62
N GLU A 110 -14.02 -13.20 -18.85
CA GLU A 110 -14.85 -12.11 -19.36
C GLU A 110 -16.17 -12.00 -18.59
N SER A 111 -16.81 -13.12 -18.24
CA SER A 111 -18.02 -13.13 -17.42
C SER A 111 -17.80 -12.61 -15.98
N LEU A 112 -16.58 -12.70 -15.47
CA LEU A 112 -16.19 -12.20 -14.15
C LEU A 112 -15.89 -10.69 -14.15
N LEU A 113 -15.52 -10.10 -15.30
CA LEU A 113 -15.24 -8.66 -15.41
C LEU A 113 -16.41 -7.78 -14.95
N PRO A 114 -17.68 -8.01 -15.36
CA PRO A 114 -18.83 -7.28 -14.84
C PRO A 114 -18.99 -7.37 -13.32
N THR A 115 -18.70 -8.54 -12.73
CA THR A 115 -18.79 -8.76 -11.28
C THR A 115 -17.68 -8.02 -10.53
N LEU A 116 -16.47 -8.02 -11.08
CA LEU A 116 -15.35 -7.26 -10.52
C LEU A 116 -15.56 -5.74 -10.65
N GLN A 117 -16.23 -5.29 -11.72
CA GLN A 117 -16.64 -3.90 -11.90
C GLN A 117 -17.74 -3.50 -10.92
N SER A 118 -18.75 -4.34 -10.67
CA SER A 118 -19.80 -4.05 -9.68
C SER A 118 -19.26 -3.99 -8.25
N LEU A 119 -18.23 -4.80 -7.95
CA LEU A 119 -17.48 -4.75 -6.71
C LEU A 119 -16.46 -3.61 -6.63
N LYS A 120 -16.35 -2.75 -7.66
CA LYS A 120 -15.40 -1.63 -7.76
C LYS A 120 -13.93 -2.00 -7.54
N VAL A 121 -13.58 -3.28 -7.68
CA VAL A 121 -12.21 -3.75 -7.48
C VAL A 121 -11.26 -3.10 -8.50
N LEU A 122 -11.70 -2.96 -9.75
CA LEU A 122 -10.93 -2.30 -10.80
C LEU A 122 -10.77 -0.80 -10.55
N GLU A 123 -11.78 -0.13 -9.99
CA GLU A 123 -11.73 1.30 -9.67
C GLU A 123 -10.73 1.55 -8.52
N ILE A 124 -10.77 0.70 -7.49
CA ILE A 124 -9.83 0.76 -6.37
C ILE A 124 -8.42 0.45 -6.84
N ALA A 125 -8.24 -0.58 -7.68
CA ALA A 125 -6.93 -0.95 -8.20
C ALA A 125 -6.35 0.13 -9.12
N GLY A 126 -7.18 0.72 -9.99
CA GLY A 126 -6.79 1.79 -10.91
C GLY A 126 -6.41 3.08 -10.19
N LYS A 127 -7.15 3.48 -9.14
CA LYS A 127 -6.86 4.69 -8.36
C LYS A 127 -5.66 4.56 -7.44
N ASN A 128 -5.34 3.34 -6.99
CA ASN A 128 -4.26 3.07 -6.05
C ASN A 128 -3.10 2.31 -6.69
N GLN A 129 -2.93 2.41 -8.02
CA GLN A 129 -1.90 1.68 -8.77
C GLN A 129 -0.52 1.84 -8.14
N GLN A 130 -0.14 3.05 -7.75
CA GLN A 130 1.17 3.31 -7.18
C GLN A 130 1.36 2.66 -5.80
N LEU A 131 0.30 2.61 -4.98
CA LEU A 131 0.34 1.88 -3.71
C LEU A 131 0.40 0.37 -3.92
N LEU A 132 -0.40 -0.17 -4.85
CA LEU A 132 -0.38 -1.60 -5.15
C LEU A 132 0.97 -2.01 -5.73
N LEU A 133 1.54 -1.20 -6.62
CA LEU A 133 2.84 -1.46 -7.22
C LEU A 133 3.96 -1.37 -6.20
N ASN A 134 3.95 -0.42 -5.28
CA ASN A 134 5.02 -0.29 -4.30
C ASN A 134 4.87 -1.24 -3.11
N LEU A 135 3.65 -1.61 -2.73
CA LEU A 135 3.37 -2.46 -1.56
C LEU A 135 3.30 -3.94 -1.93
N LEU A 136 2.60 -4.27 -3.02
CA LEU A 136 2.32 -5.66 -3.38
C LEU A 136 3.25 -6.20 -4.46
N ALA A 137 3.74 -5.37 -5.40
CA ALA A 137 4.56 -5.88 -6.48
C ALA A 137 5.88 -6.49 -6.01
N PRO A 138 6.64 -5.92 -5.06
CA PRO A 138 7.87 -6.54 -4.57
C PRO A 138 7.65 -7.94 -3.99
N PRO A 139 6.76 -8.17 -3.00
CA PRO A 139 6.57 -9.51 -2.46
C PRO A 139 5.92 -10.47 -3.46
N LEU A 140 5.04 -10.00 -4.37
CA LEU A 140 4.42 -10.87 -5.36
C LEU A 140 5.39 -11.30 -6.46
N ILE A 141 6.20 -10.39 -6.98
CA ILE A 141 7.10 -10.66 -8.10
C ILE A 141 8.32 -11.45 -7.63
N GLU A 142 8.91 -11.08 -6.50
CA GLU A 142 10.05 -11.82 -5.98
C GLU A 142 9.65 -13.16 -5.35
N GLY A 143 8.45 -13.25 -4.79
CA GLY A 143 7.90 -14.50 -4.26
C GLY A 143 7.30 -15.43 -5.34
N ALA A 144 7.00 -14.90 -6.53
CA ALA A 144 6.33 -15.66 -7.59
C ALA A 144 7.02 -16.98 -7.96
N PRO A 145 8.36 -17.08 -8.09
CA PRO A 145 8.99 -18.36 -8.43
C PRO A 145 8.69 -19.49 -7.44
N LEU A 146 8.51 -19.15 -6.16
CA LEU A 146 8.13 -20.10 -5.12
C LEU A 146 6.60 -20.30 -5.04
N LEU A 147 5.83 -19.23 -5.21
CA LEU A 147 4.38 -19.25 -5.06
C LEU A 147 3.67 -19.90 -6.25
N LEU A 148 4.15 -19.68 -7.49
CA LEU A 148 3.51 -20.17 -8.71
C LEU A 148 3.35 -21.70 -8.74
N PRO A 149 4.36 -22.52 -8.38
CA PRO A 149 4.19 -23.96 -8.29
C PRO A 149 3.18 -24.39 -7.21
N VAL A 150 3.18 -23.72 -6.05
CA VAL A 150 2.23 -24.01 -4.95
C VAL A 150 0.80 -23.68 -5.37
N LEU A 151 0.61 -22.53 -6.03
CA LEU A 151 -0.67 -22.11 -6.58
C LEU A 151 -1.15 -23.08 -7.67
N SER A 152 -0.26 -23.51 -8.57
CA SER A 152 -0.59 -24.50 -9.59
C SER A 152 -1.05 -25.83 -8.98
N GLY A 153 -0.35 -26.29 -7.93
CA GLY A 153 -0.77 -27.48 -7.17
C GLY A 153 -2.14 -27.31 -6.52
N ALA A 154 -2.39 -26.16 -5.88
CA ALA A 154 -3.68 -25.85 -5.26
C ALA A 154 -4.83 -25.79 -6.29
N VAL A 155 -4.61 -25.15 -7.43
CA VAL A 155 -5.56 -25.13 -8.56
C VAL A 155 -5.79 -26.53 -9.12
N GLY A 156 -4.74 -27.36 -9.19
CA GLY A 156 -4.86 -28.76 -9.61
C GLY A 156 -5.79 -29.58 -8.71
N VAL A 157 -5.76 -29.35 -7.40
CA VAL A 157 -6.69 -29.96 -6.43
C VAL A 157 -8.11 -29.39 -6.56
N GLY A 158 -8.23 -28.12 -6.96
CA GLY A 158 -9.49 -27.45 -7.25
C GLY A 158 -10.08 -26.68 -6.05
N PRO A 159 -11.38 -26.37 -6.05
CA PRO A 159 -12.02 -25.48 -5.08
C PRO A 159 -11.78 -25.85 -3.61
N LEU A 160 -11.66 -27.15 -3.32
CA LEU A 160 -11.43 -27.66 -1.96
C LEU A 160 -10.10 -27.19 -1.35
N ALA A 161 -9.05 -27.02 -2.16
CA ALA A 161 -7.78 -26.50 -1.64
C ALA A 161 -7.93 -25.06 -1.13
N PHE A 162 -8.68 -24.24 -1.86
CA PHE A 162 -8.94 -22.85 -1.51
C PHE A 162 -9.86 -22.70 -0.30
N PHE A 163 -10.90 -23.54 -0.18
CA PHE A 163 -11.74 -23.57 1.03
C PHE A 163 -11.00 -24.15 2.24
N GLY A 164 -10.20 -25.19 2.05
CA GLY A 164 -9.36 -25.77 3.11
C GLY A 164 -8.32 -24.77 3.62
N PHE A 165 -7.66 -24.05 2.72
CA PHE A 165 -6.74 -22.98 3.07
C PHE A 165 -7.44 -21.83 3.81
N SER A 166 -8.59 -21.37 3.32
CA SER A 166 -9.41 -20.35 3.98
C SER A 166 -9.83 -20.79 5.39
N GLY A 167 -10.36 -22.00 5.54
CA GLY A 167 -10.74 -22.58 6.83
C GLY A 167 -9.54 -22.72 7.77
N GLY A 168 -8.37 -23.09 7.25
CA GLY A 168 -7.12 -23.14 7.99
C GLY A 168 -6.70 -21.76 8.52
N LEU A 169 -6.75 -20.72 7.68
CA LEU A 169 -6.43 -19.34 8.08
C LEU A 169 -7.39 -18.82 9.16
N LEU A 170 -8.69 -19.06 9.02
CA LEU A 170 -9.68 -18.68 10.03
C LEU A 170 -9.53 -19.50 11.32
N GLY A 171 -9.16 -20.77 11.21
CA GLY A 171 -8.84 -21.62 12.36
C GLY A 171 -7.61 -21.10 13.12
N VAL A 172 -6.56 -20.69 12.42
CA VAL A 172 -5.38 -20.06 13.03
C VAL A 172 -5.75 -18.75 13.70
N GLU A 173 -6.56 -17.91 13.06
CA GLU A 173 -7.06 -16.67 13.66
C GLU A 173 -7.86 -16.94 14.95
N TYR A 174 -8.76 -17.92 14.93
CA TYR A 174 -9.52 -18.33 16.11
C TYR A 174 -8.60 -18.84 17.24
N LEU A 175 -7.57 -19.62 16.91
CA LEU A 175 -6.58 -20.09 17.89
C LEU A 175 -5.78 -18.93 18.49
N LEU A 176 -5.32 -17.98 17.67
CA LEU A 176 -4.58 -16.81 18.14
C LEU A 176 -5.45 -15.92 19.04
N SER A 177 -6.74 -15.78 18.70
CA SER A 177 -7.69 -14.99 19.48
C SER A 177 -8.03 -15.65 20.82
N SER A 178 -8.26 -16.96 20.83
CA SER A 178 -8.61 -17.73 22.03
C SER A 178 -7.43 -17.97 22.98
N THR A 179 -6.21 -18.05 22.46
CA THR A 179 -4.99 -18.21 23.30
C THR A 179 -4.47 -16.89 23.85
N HIS A 180 -5.06 -15.75 23.45
CA HIS A 180 -4.57 -14.41 23.79
C HIS A 180 -3.08 -14.23 23.52
N ALA A 181 -2.58 -14.88 22.46
CA ALA A 181 -1.17 -14.81 22.09
C ALA A 181 -0.78 -13.35 21.86
N THR A 182 0.31 -12.90 22.47
CA THR A 182 0.84 -11.55 22.28
C THR A 182 2.12 -11.59 21.48
N ILE A 183 2.32 -10.58 20.64
CA ILE A 183 3.56 -10.43 19.90
C ILE A 183 4.58 -9.76 20.83
N PRO A 184 5.68 -10.44 21.21
CA PRO A 184 6.54 -10.02 22.32
C PRO A 184 7.24 -8.66 22.09
N PHE A 185 7.39 -8.24 20.84
CA PHE A 185 8.05 -6.97 20.49
C PHE A 185 7.09 -5.77 20.35
N VAL A 186 5.77 -5.99 20.21
CA VAL A 186 4.77 -4.91 20.07
C VAL A 186 3.83 -4.84 21.28
N GLY A 187 3.75 -5.90 22.10
CA GLY A 187 2.83 -5.97 23.24
C GLY A 187 1.35 -6.01 22.85
N LEU A 188 1.05 -6.13 21.56
CA LEU A 188 -0.30 -6.20 21.01
C LEU A 188 -0.72 -7.66 20.76
N SER A 189 -2.03 -7.89 20.77
CA SER A 189 -2.60 -9.20 20.46
C SER A 189 -2.18 -9.66 19.07
N ALA A 190 -1.62 -10.87 18.99
CA ALA A 190 -1.25 -11.52 17.74
C ALA A 190 -2.47 -11.74 16.85
N ALA A 191 -3.65 -11.97 17.44
CA ALA A 191 -4.90 -12.05 16.70
C ALA A 191 -5.26 -10.71 16.04
N PHE A 192 -5.06 -9.59 16.71
CA PHE A 192 -5.31 -8.29 16.09
C PHE A 192 -4.36 -8.02 14.92
N TYR A 193 -3.07 -8.28 15.12
CA TYR A 193 -2.05 -8.01 14.11
C TYR A 193 -2.11 -8.96 12.91
N LEU A 194 -2.16 -10.26 13.18
CA LEU A 194 -2.23 -11.29 12.14
C LEU A 194 -3.62 -11.39 11.55
N GLY A 195 -4.69 -11.15 12.32
CA GLY A 195 -6.06 -11.14 11.82
C GLY A 195 -6.30 -10.09 10.74
N LEU A 196 -5.59 -8.96 10.80
CA LEU A 196 -5.61 -7.93 9.75
C LEU A 196 -5.12 -8.47 8.39
N LEU A 197 -4.28 -9.50 8.39
CA LEU A 197 -3.82 -10.21 7.20
C LEU A 197 -4.63 -11.49 6.92
N LEU A 198 -4.82 -12.32 7.95
CA LEU A 198 -5.41 -13.65 7.87
C LEU A 198 -6.87 -13.60 7.45
N VAL A 199 -7.66 -12.66 7.98
CA VAL A 199 -9.09 -12.56 7.67
C VAL A 199 -9.32 -12.13 6.21
N PRO A 200 -8.68 -11.05 5.70
CA PRO A 200 -8.80 -10.72 4.28
C PRO A 200 -8.26 -11.84 3.37
N LEU A 201 -7.14 -12.47 3.73
CA LEU A 201 -6.56 -13.55 2.93
C LEU A 201 -7.46 -14.79 2.88
N ALA A 202 -8.10 -15.13 4.00
CA ALA A 202 -9.09 -16.19 4.06
C ALA A 202 -10.32 -15.87 3.20
N GLY A 203 -10.78 -14.61 3.22
CA GLY A 203 -11.87 -14.14 2.39
C GLY A 203 -11.54 -14.24 0.90
N VAL A 204 -10.36 -13.78 0.49
CA VAL A 204 -9.88 -13.89 -0.90
C VAL A 204 -9.75 -15.36 -1.32
N SER A 205 -9.21 -16.22 -0.46
CA SER A 205 -9.11 -17.65 -0.76
C SER A 205 -10.49 -18.30 -0.90
N ALA A 206 -11.44 -18.01 -0.01
CA ALA A 206 -12.80 -18.53 -0.11
C ALA A 206 -13.51 -18.04 -1.39
N ALA A 207 -13.32 -16.76 -1.75
CA ALA A 207 -13.85 -16.21 -2.98
C ALA A 207 -13.24 -16.88 -4.22
N GLY A 208 -11.92 -17.14 -4.21
CA GLY A 208 -11.24 -17.90 -5.26
C GLY A 208 -11.77 -19.33 -5.39
N GLY A 209 -11.99 -20.01 -4.27
CA GLY A 209 -12.62 -21.33 -4.25
C GLY A 209 -14.06 -21.33 -4.79
N ALA A 210 -14.86 -20.34 -4.39
CA ALA A 210 -16.23 -20.18 -4.87
C ALA A 210 -16.29 -19.86 -6.37
N ALA A 211 -15.39 -19.01 -6.86
CA ALA A 211 -15.23 -18.73 -8.28
C ALA A 211 -14.90 -20.02 -9.04
N LEU A 212 -13.86 -20.76 -8.64
CA LEU A 212 -13.50 -22.03 -9.27
C LEU A 212 -14.65 -23.07 -9.22
N ALA A 213 -15.40 -23.12 -8.12
CA ALA A 213 -16.54 -24.03 -7.98
C ALA A 213 -17.73 -23.65 -8.88
N SER A 214 -17.94 -22.36 -9.12
CA SER A 214 -19.01 -21.87 -9.99
C SER A 214 -18.76 -22.17 -11.45
N VAL A 215 -17.48 -22.30 -11.84
CA VAL A 215 -17.04 -22.50 -13.21
C VAL A 215 -17.01 -23.97 -13.61
N LYS A 216 -16.78 -24.87 -12.65
CA LYS A 216 -16.77 -26.33 -12.86
C LYS A 216 -18.18 -26.95 -13.08
N LYS A 217 -19.16 -26.17 -13.51
CA LYS A 217 -20.53 -26.65 -13.76
C LYS A 217 -20.71 -27.19 -15.16
#